data_AF-A0A9D4W8R7-F1
#
_entry.id   AF-A0A9D4W8R7-F1
#
_cell.length_a   1.000
_cell.length_b   1.000
_cell.length_c   1.000
_cell.angle_alpha   90.00
_cell.angle_beta   90.00
_cell.angle_gamma   90.00
#
_symmetry.space_group_name_H-M   'P 1'
#
loop_
_entity.id
_entity.type
_entity.pdbx_description
1 polymer ?
#
loop_
_entity_poly.entity_id
_entity_poly.type
_entity_poly.pdbx_seq_one_letter_code
_entity_poly.pdbx_strand_id
1 'polypeptide(L)'
;MAGVPCEGTPHFWVNPDGSYREEGQKNDRGFIWDKVGTKVACAILSLPVPSKSALLNDEVETAKKLGLHKKKLQNMLLVGCVNSGACTIFKQAKLLYNAPFSENELQNIKLVIQSNLFTYLGILLEAREDFEEDSLLENRKRLPSDESTSSGENVDTTTPYSIGQRLKGFSDWLLKCMLSGNMDAIFPAAIREYGPMVEELWRNEAIQATYNRRNELKTLPRSANYFLDRAIEISKIDYEPSDMDILYAEGMSLPNSLTSMEFSFPKSSREESLHPDYQHDSSLRYQLIRVHHKNLGANCKFLEMFEDTDVILFSVSLTDYDEYIVDSKGVSTNKMLASKNLFENIIDHPSFKKKKFVLILTKFDLLEEKIEHVPLKKCEWFSDFNPVTSHNNKRSGNGNNGTTPSLAQSAFQYIAIKFKRLFHSFTERILFVSLVTGLEPDTVDEALRYGREVIEWEKWDPSIVNEKSEITSTSAEEASSS
;
A
#
# COMPACT_ATOMS: atom_id res chain seq x y z
N MET A 1 -24.84 53.79 -13.23
CA MET A 1 -24.39 52.57 -13.93
C MET A 1 -25.55 51.58 -13.88
N ALA A 2 -26.13 51.26 -15.03
CA ALA A 2 -27.31 50.42 -15.12
C ALA A 2 -26.93 48.97 -14.78
N GLY A 3 -27.50 48.43 -13.69
CA GLY A 3 -27.34 47.03 -13.30
C GLY A 3 -28.26 46.17 -14.14
N VAL A 4 -27.71 45.49 -15.14
CA VAL A 4 -28.39 44.38 -15.81
C VAL A 4 -28.17 43.15 -14.93
N PRO A 5 -29.22 42.47 -14.44
CA PRO A 5 -29.05 41.21 -13.74
C PRO A 5 -28.66 40.15 -14.77
N CYS A 6 -27.42 39.66 -14.70
CA CYS A 6 -27.03 38.46 -15.43
C CYS A 6 -27.59 37.24 -14.70
N GLU A 7 -28.39 36.41 -15.39
CA GLU A 7 -28.79 35.09 -14.89
C GLU A 7 -27.59 34.13 -14.95
N GLY A 8 -27.13 33.66 -13.78
CA GLY A 8 -26.03 32.70 -13.64
C GLY A 8 -25.24 32.91 -12.35
N THR A 9 -24.62 31.86 -11.81
CA THR A 9 -23.65 32.00 -10.72
C THR A 9 -22.32 32.47 -11.32
N PRO A 10 -21.78 33.64 -10.92
CA PRO A 10 -20.53 34.13 -11.50
C PRO A 10 -19.35 33.24 -11.07
N HIS A 11 -18.54 32.82 -12.04
CA HIS A 11 -17.27 32.15 -11.77
C HIS A 11 -16.17 33.17 -11.46
N PHE A 12 -15.30 32.82 -10.52
CA PHE A 12 -14.18 33.67 -10.10
C PHE A 12 -12.85 32.97 -10.36
N TRP A 13 -11.90 33.73 -10.90
CA TRP A 13 -10.50 33.35 -11.02
C TRP A 13 -9.74 33.88 -9.82
N VAL A 14 -8.87 33.07 -9.21
CA VAL A 14 -8.00 33.47 -8.10
C VAL A 14 -6.55 33.29 -8.52
N ASN A 15 -5.76 34.36 -8.43
CA ASN A 15 -4.34 34.38 -8.75
C ASN A 15 -3.49 33.91 -7.56
N PRO A 16 -2.22 33.51 -7.78
CA PRO A 16 -1.33 33.03 -6.70
C PRO A 16 -1.05 34.07 -5.60
N ASP A 17 -1.14 35.36 -5.93
CA ASP A 17 -1.01 36.47 -4.97
C ASP A 17 -2.29 36.71 -4.14
N GLY A 18 -3.34 35.92 -4.38
CA GLY A 18 -4.63 36.02 -3.73
C GLY A 18 -5.58 37.05 -4.33
N SER A 19 -5.23 37.71 -5.44
CA SER A 19 -6.16 38.59 -6.14
C SER A 19 -7.23 37.75 -6.84
N TYR A 20 -8.49 38.21 -6.83
CA TYR A 20 -9.58 37.49 -7.51
C TYR A 20 -10.36 38.39 -8.46
N ARG A 21 -10.86 37.77 -9.53
CA ARG A 21 -11.51 38.43 -10.67
C ARG A 21 -12.74 37.65 -11.09
N GLU A 22 -13.81 38.37 -11.40
CA GLU A 22 -15.01 37.76 -11.98
C GLU A 22 -14.78 37.48 -13.47
N GLU A 23 -15.19 36.29 -13.93
CA GLU A 23 -15.06 35.89 -15.32
C GLU A 23 -15.67 36.93 -16.27
N GLY A 24 -14.89 37.42 -17.23
CA GLY A 24 -15.30 38.47 -18.17
C GLY A 24 -14.96 39.93 -17.78
N GLN A 25 -14.45 40.20 -16.58
CA GLN A 25 -13.94 41.54 -16.20
C GLN A 25 -12.41 41.64 -16.29
N LYS A 26 -11.86 42.79 -16.70
CA LYS A 26 -10.40 43.03 -16.76
C LYS A 26 -9.77 43.47 -15.44
N ASN A 27 -10.56 43.95 -14.49
CA ASN A 27 -10.07 44.51 -13.24
C ASN A 27 -10.23 43.51 -12.08
N ASP A 28 -9.21 43.41 -11.25
CA ASP A 28 -9.24 42.60 -10.03
C ASP A 28 -10.14 43.25 -8.98
N ARG A 29 -10.93 42.43 -8.27
CA ARG A 29 -11.89 42.89 -7.25
C ARG A 29 -11.32 42.94 -5.83
N GLY A 30 -10.02 42.74 -5.70
CA GLY A 30 -9.29 42.76 -4.43
C GLY A 30 -8.72 41.39 -4.08
N PHE A 31 -8.29 41.25 -2.82
CA PHE A 31 -7.56 40.08 -2.34
C PHE A 31 -8.42 39.25 -1.39
N ILE A 32 -8.49 37.94 -1.63
CA ILE A 32 -9.34 37.04 -0.85
C ILE A 32 -8.85 36.87 0.59
N TRP A 33 -7.53 36.94 0.80
CA TRP A 33 -6.88 36.77 2.10
C TRP A 33 -7.05 37.97 3.03
N ASP A 34 -7.36 39.14 2.48
CA ASP A 34 -7.58 40.36 3.25
C ASP A 34 -9.00 40.41 3.87
N LYS A 35 -9.92 39.54 3.43
CA LYS A 35 -11.30 39.48 3.95
C LYS A 35 -11.36 38.78 5.31
N VAL A 36 -12.05 39.41 6.26
CA VAL A 36 -12.23 38.91 7.64
C VAL A 36 -12.86 37.51 7.65
N GLY A 37 -13.87 37.25 6.81
CA GLY A 37 -14.50 35.93 6.72
C GLY A 37 -13.55 34.80 6.30
N THR A 38 -12.63 35.08 5.36
CA THR A 38 -11.62 34.12 4.91
C THR A 38 -10.63 33.81 6.03
N LYS A 39 -10.19 34.81 6.80
CA LYS A 39 -9.29 34.62 7.94
C LYS A 39 -9.89 33.72 9.01
N VAL A 40 -11.20 33.89 9.29
CA VAL A 40 -11.94 33.02 10.23
C VAL A 40 -12.08 31.61 9.68
N ALA A 41 -12.42 31.43 8.40
CA ALA A 41 -12.51 30.13 7.77
C ALA A 41 -11.16 29.39 7.76
N CYS A 42 -10.06 30.08 7.45
CA CYS A 42 -8.72 29.52 7.52
C CYS A 42 -8.32 29.12 8.95
N ALA A 43 -8.72 29.88 9.97
CA ALA A 43 -8.47 29.50 11.37
C ALA A 43 -9.26 28.25 11.78
N ILE A 44 -10.52 28.11 11.36
CA ILE A 44 -11.36 26.92 11.62
C ILE A 44 -10.79 25.70 10.90
N LEU A 45 -10.30 25.87 9.67
CA LEU A 45 -9.77 24.80 8.82
C LEU A 45 -8.26 24.55 9.02
N SER A 46 -7.62 25.27 9.95
CA SER A 46 -6.16 25.21 10.18
C SER A 46 -5.30 25.44 8.92
N LEU A 47 -5.78 26.29 7.99
CA LEU A 47 -5.08 26.64 6.77
C LEU A 47 -4.15 27.86 6.99
N PRO A 48 -2.94 27.88 6.41
CA PRO A 48 -2.04 29.03 6.50
C PRO A 48 -2.62 30.26 5.79
N VAL A 49 -2.63 31.42 6.45
CA VAL A 49 -3.08 32.70 5.88
C VAL A 49 -1.87 33.51 5.41
N PRO A 50 -1.70 33.79 4.11
CA PRO A 50 -0.64 34.67 3.62
C PRO A 50 -0.91 36.12 4.08
N SER A 51 0.03 36.76 4.80
CA SER A 51 -0.09 38.16 5.22
C SER A 51 0.92 39.06 4.49
N LYS A 52 0.46 40.24 4.09
CA LYS A 52 1.08 41.14 3.09
C LYS A 52 2.35 41.92 3.53
N SER A 53 2.87 41.74 4.74
CA SER A 53 3.90 42.68 5.26
C SER A 53 5.23 42.06 5.69
N ALA A 54 5.47 40.76 5.49
CA ALA A 54 6.72 40.12 5.92
C ALA A 54 7.81 40.01 4.83
N LEU A 55 7.50 40.35 3.57
CA LEU A 55 8.31 39.90 2.43
C LEU A 55 9.37 40.87 1.91
N LEU A 56 9.62 42.03 2.53
CA LEU A 56 10.46 43.04 1.85
C LEU A 56 11.59 43.75 2.59
N ASN A 57 11.86 43.60 3.90
CA ASN A 57 13.02 44.32 4.47
C ASN A 57 13.78 43.70 5.67
N ASP A 58 13.37 42.56 6.25
CA ASP A 58 14.08 41.96 7.40
C ASP A 58 14.96 40.73 7.05
N GLU A 59 15.02 40.36 5.76
CA GLU A 59 15.71 39.15 5.29
C GLU A 59 17.22 39.31 5.03
N VAL A 60 17.81 40.51 5.18
CA VAL A 60 19.23 40.70 4.79
C VAL A 60 20.22 40.61 5.95
N GLU A 61 19.85 40.95 7.19
CA GLU A 61 20.76 40.85 8.35
C GLU A 61 20.46 39.67 9.27
N THR A 62 19.20 39.24 9.38
CA THR A 62 18.80 38.08 10.20
C THR A 62 19.11 36.75 9.53
N ALA A 63 19.11 36.70 8.18
CA ALA A 63 19.42 35.51 7.41
C ALA A 63 20.90 35.09 7.47
N LYS A 64 21.83 35.99 7.82
CA LYS A 64 23.25 35.64 8.00
C LYS A 64 23.55 34.98 9.36
N LYS A 65 22.67 35.11 10.35
CA LYS A 65 22.82 34.44 11.66
C LYS A 65 21.86 33.27 11.90
N LEU A 66 20.74 33.19 11.17
CA LEU A 66 19.83 32.02 11.16
C LEU A 66 20.13 31.00 10.05
N GLY A 67 21.21 31.19 9.27
CA GLY A 67 21.72 30.22 8.28
C GLY A 67 22.40 28.99 8.89
N LEU A 68 22.02 28.58 10.10
CA LEU A 68 22.55 27.39 10.77
C LEU A 68 21.45 26.30 10.79
N HIS A 69 21.53 25.40 9.80
CA HIS A 69 20.76 24.16 9.63
C HIS A 69 19.25 24.30 9.33
N LYS A 70 18.89 24.77 8.12
CA LYS A 70 17.67 24.25 7.48
C LYS A 70 17.96 22.78 7.14
N LYS A 71 17.64 21.85 8.05
CA LYS A 71 17.83 20.40 7.86
C LYS A 71 17.32 20.00 6.47
N LYS A 72 18.21 19.52 5.61
CA LYS A 72 17.86 19.12 4.24
C LYS A 72 16.88 17.95 4.33
N LEU A 73 15.62 18.21 3.96
CA LEU A 73 14.56 17.21 3.92
C LEU A 73 14.65 16.48 2.57
N GLN A 74 14.69 15.15 2.60
CA GLN A 74 14.68 14.32 1.40
C GLN A 74 13.35 13.58 1.27
N ASN A 75 12.72 13.66 0.10
CA ASN A 75 11.38 13.16 -0.14
C ASN A 75 11.42 11.80 -0.84
N MET A 76 10.81 10.80 -0.24
CA MET A 76 10.64 9.44 -0.77
C MET A 76 9.17 9.20 -1.11
N LEU A 77 8.87 8.87 -2.36
CA LEU A 77 7.49 8.62 -2.80
C LEU A 77 7.23 7.12 -2.94
N LEU A 78 6.36 6.57 -2.09
CA LEU A 78 5.94 5.18 -2.10
C LEU A 78 4.63 5.01 -2.88
N VAL A 79 4.69 4.26 -3.97
CA VAL A 79 3.56 4.00 -4.89
C VAL A 79 3.50 2.52 -5.23
N GLY A 80 2.31 1.99 -5.45
CA GLY A 80 2.12 0.62 -5.93
C GLY A 80 0.64 0.34 -6.20
N CYS A 81 0.32 -0.78 -6.84
CA CYS A 81 -1.06 -1.23 -7.07
C CYS A 81 -1.78 -1.62 -5.76
N VAL A 82 -3.08 -1.92 -5.86
CA VAL A 82 -3.89 -2.49 -4.77
C VAL A 82 -3.15 -3.69 -4.16
N ASN A 83 -3.03 -3.72 -2.84
CA ASN A 83 -2.43 -4.85 -2.09
C ASN A 83 -0.99 -5.23 -2.49
N SER A 84 -0.25 -4.31 -3.12
CA SER A 84 1.17 -4.47 -3.48
C SER A 84 2.13 -4.50 -2.29
N GLY A 85 1.65 -4.25 -1.07
CA GLY A 85 2.47 -4.15 0.16
C GLY A 85 2.87 -2.73 0.55
N ALA A 86 2.67 -1.71 -0.31
CA ALA A 86 3.02 -0.32 -0.02
C ALA A 86 2.39 0.22 1.28
N CYS A 87 1.14 -0.13 1.58
CA CYS A 87 0.47 0.29 2.81
C CYS A 87 1.11 -0.33 4.06
N THR A 88 1.47 -1.61 4.00
CA THR A 88 2.13 -2.34 5.08
C THR A 88 3.52 -1.77 5.33
N ILE A 89 4.31 -1.52 4.28
CA ILE A 89 5.64 -0.87 4.38
C ILE A 89 5.51 0.49 5.06
N PHE A 90 4.53 1.31 4.67
CA PHE A 90 4.33 2.63 5.27
C PHE A 90 4.00 2.55 6.77
N LYS A 91 3.12 1.63 7.17
CA LYS A 91 2.79 1.42 8.59
C LYS A 91 3.97 0.89 9.38
N GLN A 92 4.69 -0.09 8.84
CA GLN A 92 5.90 -0.63 9.45
C GLN A 92 6.94 0.46 9.64
N ALA A 93 7.13 1.35 8.66
CA ALA A 93 8.00 2.50 8.78
C ALA A 93 7.55 3.46 9.89
N LYS A 94 6.24 3.75 10.02
CA LYS A 94 5.72 4.58 11.12
C LYS A 94 6.07 3.98 12.48
N LEU A 95 5.85 2.67 12.66
CA LEU A 95 6.20 1.96 13.90
C LEU A 95 7.71 1.97 14.16
N LEU A 96 8.50 1.57 13.17
CA LEU A 96 9.96 1.45 13.27
C LEU A 96 10.66 2.77 13.65
N TYR A 97 10.21 3.89 13.05
CA TYR A 97 10.80 5.20 13.30
C TYR A 97 10.05 6.03 14.35
N ASN A 98 9.16 5.40 15.15
CA ASN A 98 8.38 6.05 16.19
C ASN A 98 7.58 7.28 15.71
N ALA A 99 7.07 7.23 14.46
CA ALA A 99 6.18 8.26 13.95
C ALA A 99 4.73 7.94 14.39
N PRO A 100 4.09 8.80 15.20
CA PRO A 100 2.80 8.48 15.79
C PRO A 100 1.69 8.35 14.73
N PHE A 101 0.76 7.44 14.97
CA PHE A 101 -0.55 7.47 14.33
C PHE A 101 -1.41 8.53 15.02
N SER A 102 -2.04 9.38 14.23
CA SER A 102 -3.05 10.30 14.73
C SER A 102 -4.29 9.54 15.22
N GLU A 103 -5.04 10.15 16.13
CA GLU A 103 -6.30 9.57 16.64
C GLU A 103 -7.25 9.22 15.48
N ASN A 104 -7.37 10.10 14.50
CA ASN A 104 -8.19 9.84 13.32
C ASN A 104 -7.67 8.67 12.47
N GLU A 105 -6.35 8.51 12.32
CA GLU A 105 -5.79 7.31 11.67
C GLU A 105 -6.19 6.06 12.46
N LEU A 106 -5.93 6.00 13.75
CA LEU A 106 -6.23 4.83 14.59
C LEU A 106 -7.72 4.46 14.56
N GLN A 107 -8.61 5.43 14.66
CA GLN A 107 -10.05 5.19 14.56
C GLN A 107 -10.44 4.63 13.19
N ASN A 108 -9.88 5.17 12.09
CA ASN A 108 -10.14 4.62 10.76
C ASN A 108 -9.60 3.19 10.62
N ILE A 109 -8.43 2.89 11.20
CA ILE A 109 -7.85 1.54 11.18
C ILE A 109 -8.74 0.56 11.94
N LYS A 110 -9.18 0.94 13.14
CA LYS A 110 -10.13 0.18 13.95
C LYS A 110 -11.40 -0.16 13.17
N LEU A 111 -12.00 0.83 12.50
CA LEU A 111 -13.19 0.63 11.66
C LEU A 111 -12.93 -0.33 10.50
N VAL A 112 -11.80 -0.19 9.81
CA VAL A 112 -11.42 -1.09 8.71
C VAL A 112 -11.23 -2.52 9.20
N ILE A 113 -10.54 -2.73 10.32
CA ILE A 113 -10.34 -4.07 10.89
C ILE A 113 -11.69 -4.71 11.24
N GLN A 114 -12.58 -3.96 11.88
CA GLN A 114 -13.88 -4.48 12.27
C GLN A 114 -14.79 -4.73 11.06
N SER A 115 -14.79 -3.85 10.05
CA SER A 115 -15.52 -4.08 8.78
C SER A 115 -14.99 -5.33 8.05
N ASN A 116 -13.68 -5.50 7.99
CA ASN A 116 -13.03 -6.68 7.42
C ASN A 116 -13.41 -7.96 8.18
N LEU A 117 -13.43 -7.92 9.52
CA LEU A 117 -13.85 -9.07 10.33
C LEU A 117 -15.25 -9.56 9.94
N PHE A 118 -16.22 -8.64 9.85
CA PHE A 118 -17.58 -9.02 9.45
C PHE A 118 -17.66 -9.51 8.01
N THR A 119 -16.86 -8.94 7.12
CA THR A 119 -16.73 -9.45 5.75
C THR A 119 -16.22 -10.90 5.75
N TYR A 120 -15.20 -11.21 6.57
CA TYR A 120 -14.66 -12.57 6.68
C TYR A 120 -15.66 -13.55 7.32
N LEU A 121 -16.39 -13.12 8.35
CA LEU A 121 -17.46 -13.91 8.96
C LEU A 121 -18.57 -14.20 7.96
N GLY A 122 -18.94 -13.23 7.13
CA GLY A 122 -19.95 -13.44 6.10
C GLY A 122 -19.48 -14.41 5.00
N ILE A 123 -18.22 -14.38 4.59
CA ILE A 123 -17.63 -15.39 3.69
C ILE A 123 -17.71 -16.79 4.33
N LEU A 124 -17.42 -16.92 5.62
CA LEU A 124 -17.56 -18.20 6.33
C LEU A 124 -19.03 -18.67 6.40
N LEU A 125 -19.98 -17.75 6.54
CA LEU A 125 -21.40 -18.08 6.58
C LEU A 125 -21.93 -18.56 5.22
N GLU A 126 -21.52 -17.89 4.14
CA GLU A 126 -21.83 -18.30 2.76
C GLU A 126 -21.28 -19.71 2.51
N ALA A 127 -20.00 -19.93 2.80
CA ALA A 127 -19.37 -21.25 2.68
C ALA A 127 -20.03 -22.33 3.54
N ARG A 128 -20.54 -21.96 4.71
CA ARG A 128 -21.25 -22.88 5.61
C ARG A 128 -22.59 -23.32 5.01
N GLU A 129 -23.30 -22.43 4.31
CA GLU A 129 -24.53 -22.79 3.59
C GLU A 129 -24.23 -23.75 2.43
N ASP A 130 -23.17 -23.50 1.67
CA ASP A 130 -22.71 -24.39 0.59
C ASP A 130 -22.37 -25.79 1.14
N PHE A 131 -21.61 -25.86 2.24
CA PHE A 131 -21.23 -27.13 2.86
C PHE A 131 -22.42 -27.88 3.48
N GLU A 132 -23.41 -27.16 4.00
CA GLU A 132 -24.66 -27.75 4.49
C GLU A 132 -25.44 -28.40 3.33
N GLU A 133 -25.57 -27.71 2.20
CA GLU A 133 -26.22 -28.26 1.01
C GLU A 133 -25.51 -29.51 0.49
N ASP A 134 -24.18 -29.46 0.35
CA ASP A 134 -23.37 -30.61 -0.07
C ASP A 134 -23.53 -31.81 0.87
N SER A 135 -23.50 -31.58 2.19
CA SER A 135 -23.68 -32.63 3.20
C SER A 135 -25.07 -33.27 3.11
N LEU A 136 -26.13 -32.50 2.86
CA LEU A 136 -27.48 -33.01 2.68
C LEU A 136 -27.61 -33.83 1.40
N LEU A 137 -26.98 -33.40 0.30
CA LEU A 137 -26.95 -34.13 -0.96
C LEU A 137 -26.21 -35.47 -0.81
N GLU A 138 -25.10 -35.51 -0.08
CA GLU A 138 -24.41 -36.76 0.23
C GLU A 138 -25.27 -37.71 1.07
N ASN A 139 -25.94 -37.20 2.11
CA ASN A 139 -26.81 -38.02 2.94
C ASN A 139 -27.95 -38.65 2.14
N ARG A 140 -28.54 -37.91 1.19
CA ARG A 140 -29.56 -38.43 0.26
C ARG A 140 -29.02 -39.51 -0.67
N LYS A 141 -27.78 -39.37 -1.16
CA LYS A 141 -27.13 -40.37 -2.03
C LYS A 141 -26.78 -41.67 -1.30
N ARG A 142 -26.53 -41.60 0.02
CA ARG A 142 -26.21 -42.78 0.86
C ARG A 142 -27.44 -43.60 1.25
N LEU A 143 -28.66 -43.05 1.14
CA LEU A 143 -29.90 -43.82 1.34
C LEU A 143 -30.18 -44.67 0.08
N PRO A 144 -30.20 -46.02 0.17
CA PRO A 144 -30.64 -46.87 -0.93
C PRO A 144 -32.14 -46.69 -1.15
N SER A 145 -32.55 -46.70 -2.41
CA SER A 145 -33.94 -46.78 -2.84
C SER A 145 -34.50 -48.19 -2.61
N ASP A 146 -34.67 -48.60 -1.35
CA ASP A 146 -35.53 -49.74 -1.04
C ASP A 146 -36.88 -49.19 -0.56
N GLU A 147 -37.85 -49.25 -1.49
CA GLU A 147 -39.26 -49.19 -1.15
C GLU A 147 -39.58 -50.26 -0.11
N SER A 148 -40.49 -49.92 0.80
CA SER A 148 -41.07 -50.79 1.85
C SER A 148 -40.22 -50.91 3.12
N THR A 149 -40.48 -50.06 4.12
CA THR A 149 -41.30 -50.43 5.30
C THR A 149 -41.53 -49.19 6.17
N SER A 150 -42.77 -49.04 6.61
CA SER A 150 -43.25 -48.01 7.53
C SER A 150 -42.62 -48.09 8.92
N SER A 151 -41.89 -47.06 9.32
CA SER A 151 -41.84 -46.56 10.70
C SER A 151 -41.22 -45.16 10.68
N GLY A 152 -41.99 -44.17 11.11
CA GLY A 152 -41.58 -42.76 11.15
C GLY A 152 -40.55 -42.50 12.24
N GLU A 153 -39.30 -42.86 11.98
CA GLU A 153 -38.17 -42.25 12.65
C GLU A 153 -37.78 -40.99 11.87
N ASN A 154 -37.95 -39.83 12.50
CA ASN A 154 -37.39 -38.58 12.01
C ASN A 154 -35.87 -38.79 11.91
N VAL A 155 -35.37 -39.08 10.72
CA VAL A 155 -33.94 -38.99 10.44
C VAL A 155 -33.56 -37.56 10.76
N ASP A 156 -32.79 -37.39 11.83
CA ASP A 156 -32.29 -36.09 12.25
C ASP A 156 -31.61 -35.44 11.04
N THR A 157 -32.26 -34.44 10.45
CA THR A 157 -31.74 -33.67 9.30
C THR A 157 -30.62 -32.73 9.73
N THR A 158 -30.07 -32.93 10.93
CA THR A 158 -29.02 -32.12 11.52
C THR A 158 -27.70 -32.47 10.86
N THR A 159 -27.14 -31.50 10.15
CA THR A 159 -25.80 -31.61 9.58
C THR A 159 -24.79 -31.04 10.59
N PRO A 160 -23.49 -31.34 10.45
CA PRO A 160 -22.46 -30.64 11.22
C PRO A 160 -22.44 -29.12 10.94
N TYR A 161 -23.19 -28.64 9.95
CA TYR A 161 -23.28 -27.25 9.54
C TYR A 161 -24.59 -26.57 9.98
N SER A 162 -25.45 -27.26 10.73
CA SER A 162 -26.72 -26.68 11.16
C SER A 162 -26.55 -25.64 12.27
N ILE A 163 -27.19 -24.47 12.11
CA ILE A 163 -27.18 -23.39 13.11
C ILE A 163 -28.58 -23.14 13.69
N GLY A 164 -28.63 -22.65 14.93
CA GLY A 164 -29.87 -22.30 15.61
C GLY A 164 -30.58 -21.09 14.97
N GLN A 165 -31.90 -20.97 15.20
CA GLN A 165 -32.75 -19.95 14.58
C GLN A 165 -32.28 -18.50 14.85
N ARG A 166 -31.75 -18.22 16.03
CA ARG A 166 -31.21 -16.89 16.38
C ARG A 166 -29.99 -16.53 15.52
N LEU A 167 -29.01 -17.44 15.43
CA LEU A 167 -27.82 -17.26 14.59
C LEU A 167 -28.17 -17.20 13.11
N LYS A 168 -29.22 -17.91 12.68
CA LYS A 168 -29.73 -17.84 11.32
C LYS A 168 -30.21 -16.45 10.94
N GLY A 169 -30.97 -15.78 11.81
CA GLY A 169 -31.41 -14.40 11.56
C GLY A 169 -30.24 -13.42 11.40
N PHE A 170 -29.19 -13.58 12.21
CA PHE A 170 -27.95 -12.81 12.08
C PHE A 170 -27.20 -13.12 10.77
N SER A 171 -27.09 -14.41 10.43
CA SER A 171 -26.47 -14.88 9.18
C SER A 171 -27.14 -14.27 7.96
N ASP A 172 -28.47 -14.40 7.87
CA ASP A 172 -29.27 -13.89 6.75
C ASP A 172 -29.11 -12.36 6.60
N TRP A 173 -29.07 -11.64 7.73
CA TRP A 173 -28.83 -10.21 7.75
C TRP A 173 -27.44 -9.85 7.20
N LEU A 174 -26.38 -10.51 7.68
CA LEU A 174 -25.01 -10.21 7.28
C LEU A 174 -24.77 -10.51 5.79
N LEU A 175 -25.27 -11.65 5.31
CA LEU A 175 -25.21 -12.03 3.90
C LEU A 175 -25.96 -11.03 3.02
N LYS A 176 -27.15 -10.58 3.45
CA LYS A 176 -27.90 -9.52 2.74
C LYS A 176 -27.12 -8.20 2.69
N CYS A 177 -26.44 -7.82 3.78
CA CYS A 177 -25.60 -6.63 3.82
C CYS A 177 -24.42 -6.74 2.84
N MET A 178 -23.75 -7.89 2.77
CA MET A 178 -22.68 -8.14 1.81
C MET A 178 -23.17 -8.06 0.36
N LEU A 179 -24.30 -8.70 0.03
CA LEU A 179 -24.90 -8.65 -1.30
C LEU A 179 -25.29 -7.24 -1.73
N SER A 180 -25.67 -6.39 -0.78
CA SER A 180 -26.03 -4.99 -1.05
C SER A 180 -24.82 -4.07 -1.31
N GLY A 181 -23.60 -4.52 -1.02
CA GLY A 181 -22.38 -3.71 -1.14
C GLY A 181 -22.29 -2.53 -0.18
N ASN A 182 -23.20 -2.41 0.80
CA ASN A 182 -23.29 -1.28 1.72
C ASN A 182 -22.64 -1.57 3.09
N MET A 183 -21.67 -2.48 3.17
CA MET A 183 -21.00 -2.82 4.44
C MET A 183 -20.44 -1.57 5.11
N ASP A 184 -19.73 -0.72 4.36
CA ASP A 184 -19.13 0.52 4.88
C ASP A 184 -20.14 1.54 5.42
N ALA A 185 -21.42 1.46 5.03
CA ALA A 185 -22.48 2.36 5.51
C ALA A 185 -23.06 1.91 6.86
N ILE A 186 -22.84 0.66 7.25
CA ILE A 186 -23.44 0.04 8.44
C ILE A 186 -22.44 0.05 9.60
N PHE A 187 -21.14 0.05 9.32
CA PHE A 187 -20.10 0.25 10.33
C PHE A 187 -19.96 1.73 10.69
N PRO A 188 -19.83 2.10 11.99
CA PRO A 188 -19.65 1.23 13.16
C PRO A 188 -20.93 0.75 13.87
N ALA A 189 -22.12 1.19 13.45
CA ALA A 189 -23.37 0.91 14.18
C ALA A 189 -23.61 -0.59 14.38
N ALA A 190 -23.33 -1.42 13.36
CA ALA A 190 -23.42 -2.88 13.45
C ALA A 190 -22.58 -3.49 14.57
N ILE A 191 -21.39 -2.95 14.89
CA ILE A 191 -20.53 -3.57 15.92
C ILE A 191 -21.19 -3.48 17.28
N ARG A 192 -21.85 -2.36 17.58
CA ARG A 192 -22.52 -2.16 18.88
C ARG A 192 -23.69 -3.12 19.08
N GLU A 193 -24.41 -3.41 18.00
CA GLU A 193 -25.60 -4.28 18.05
C GLU A 193 -25.23 -5.77 17.97
N TYR A 194 -24.29 -6.12 17.08
CA TYR A 194 -24.00 -7.51 16.72
C TYR A 194 -22.68 -8.05 17.29
N GLY A 195 -21.86 -7.22 17.94
CA GLY A 195 -20.62 -7.66 18.60
C GLY A 195 -20.79 -8.88 19.53
N PRO A 196 -21.83 -8.93 20.39
CA PRO A 196 -22.13 -10.12 21.21
C PRO A 196 -22.53 -11.35 20.39
N MET A 197 -23.19 -11.16 19.24
CA MET A 197 -23.55 -12.28 18.36
C MET A 197 -22.33 -12.90 17.69
N VAL A 198 -21.25 -12.14 17.48
CA VAL A 198 -19.99 -12.68 16.96
C VAL A 198 -19.40 -13.72 17.90
N GLU A 199 -19.47 -13.51 19.22
CA GLU A 199 -18.96 -14.49 20.20
C GLU A 199 -19.77 -15.80 20.16
N GLU A 200 -21.10 -15.69 20.10
CA GLU A 200 -21.98 -16.85 19.97
C GLU A 200 -21.76 -17.58 18.64
N LEU A 201 -21.64 -16.83 17.54
CA LEU A 201 -21.39 -17.38 16.22
C LEU A 201 -20.05 -18.10 16.16
N TRP A 202 -18.98 -17.48 16.66
CA TRP A 202 -17.63 -18.05 16.61
C TRP A 202 -17.51 -19.33 17.45
N ARG A 203 -18.24 -19.43 18.57
CA ARG A 203 -18.27 -20.65 19.39
C ARG A 203 -19.14 -21.78 18.81
N ASN A 204 -19.91 -21.52 17.77
CA ASN A 204 -20.80 -22.51 17.19
C ASN A 204 -20.01 -23.59 16.42
N GLU A 205 -20.40 -24.86 16.61
CA GLU A 205 -19.71 -26.01 16.00
C GLU A 205 -19.73 -25.97 14.47
N ALA A 206 -20.82 -25.51 13.85
CA ALA A 206 -20.92 -25.37 12.39
C ALA A 206 -19.89 -24.39 11.84
N ILE A 207 -19.69 -23.27 12.53
CA ILE A 207 -18.75 -22.23 12.13
C ILE A 207 -17.32 -22.72 12.29
N GLN A 208 -17.02 -23.41 13.39
CA GLN A 208 -15.72 -24.03 13.59
C GLN A 208 -15.44 -25.14 12.55
N ALA A 209 -16.45 -25.95 12.21
CA ALA A 209 -16.34 -26.97 11.16
C ALA A 209 -16.06 -26.35 9.78
N THR A 210 -16.72 -25.25 9.44
CA THR A 210 -16.43 -24.49 8.21
C THR A 210 -15.06 -23.84 8.24
N TYR A 211 -14.66 -23.22 9.37
CA TYR A 211 -13.35 -22.60 9.53
C TYR A 211 -12.18 -23.60 9.42
N ASN A 212 -12.37 -24.83 9.88
CA ASN A 212 -11.39 -25.90 9.68
C ASN A 212 -11.13 -26.22 8.20
N ARG A 213 -12.09 -25.93 7.32
CA ARG A 213 -12.02 -26.07 5.86
C ARG A 213 -11.73 -24.76 5.13
N ARG A 214 -11.34 -23.69 5.85
CA ARG A 214 -11.09 -22.34 5.27
C ARG A 214 -10.14 -22.30 4.07
N ASN A 215 -9.21 -23.25 3.95
CA ASN A 215 -8.29 -23.34 2.82
C ASN A 215 -8.98 -23.67 1.48
N GLU A 216 -10.21 -24.18 1.53
CA GLU A 216 -11.05 -24.42 0.35
C GLU A 216 -11.72 -23.13 -0.16
N LEU A 217 -11.76 -22.08 0.67
CA LEU A 217 -12.49 -20.83 0.41
C LEU A 217 -11.62 -19.84 -0.35
N LYS A 218 -11.77 -19.83 -1.69
CA LYS A 218 -10.97 -18.96 -2.58
C LYS A 218 -11.20 -17.46 -2.36
N THR A 219 -12.36 -17.07 -1.85
CA THR A 219 -12.74 -15.68 -1.60
C THR A 219 -12.18 -15.16 -0.28
N LEU A 220 -11.80 -16.05 0.66
CA LEU A 220 -11.28 -15.67 1.97
C LEU A 220 -9.78 -15.32 1.86
N PRO A 221 -9.37 -14.08 2.18
CA PRO A 221 -7.96 -13.71 2.16
C PRO A 221 -7.17 -14.49 3.21
N ARG A 222 -5.91 -14.84 2.94
CA ARG A 222 -5.05 -15.52 3.93
C ARG A 222 -4.87 -14.73 5.23
N SER A 223 -4.80 -13.40 5.14
CA SER A 223 -4.74 -12.51 6.30
C SER A 223 -6.00 -12.58 7.17
N ALA A 224 -7.12 -13.08 6.66
CA ALA A 224 -8.34 -13.25 7.45
C ALA A 224 -8.15 -14.21 8.62
N ASN A 225 -7.27 -15.22 8.49
CA ASN A 225 -6.98 -16.16 9.59
C ASN A 225 -6.55 -15.43 10.87
N TYR A 226 -5.66 -14.45 10.73
CA TYR A 226 -5.16 -13.64 11.85
C TYR A 226 -6.30 -12.92 12.59
N PHE A 227 -7.27 -12.36 11.85
CA PHE A 227 -8.40 -11.63 12.42
C PHE A 227 -9.50 -12.56 12.95
N LEU A 228 -9.78 -13.66 12.24
CA LEU A 228 -10.80 -14.64 12.61
C LEU A 228 -10.44 -15.35 13.91
N ASP A 229 -9.16 -15.72 14.09
CA ASP A 229 -8.66 -16.30 15.34
C ASP A 229 -8.88 -15.37 16.56
N ARG A 230 -9.03 -14.07 16.32
CA ARG A 230 -9.28 -13.02 17.32
C ARG A 230 -10.67 -12.37 17.17
N ALA A 231 -11.61 -13.02 16.49
CA ALA A 231 -12.92 -12.47 16.17
C ALA A 231 -13.66 -11.92 17.41
N ILE A 232 -13.60 -12.65 18.53
CA ILE A 232 -14.25 -12.26 19.80
C ILE A 232 -13.62 -11.00 20.41
N GLU A 233 -12.31 -10.83 20.28
CA GLU A 233 -11.60 -9.67 20.82
C GLU A 233 -11.90 -8.42 19.98
N ILE A 234 -11.79 -8.56 18.66
CA ILE A 234 -11.99 -7.48 17.68
C ILE A 234 -13.45 -7.01 17.65
N SER A 235 -14.42 -7.89 17.93
CA SER A 235 -15.84 -7.54 17.95
C SER A 235 -16.27 -6.71 19.17
N LYS A 236 -15.40 -6.50 20.16
CA LYS A 236 -15.70 -5.69 21.34
C LYS A 236 -15.74 -4.20 21.01
N ILE A 237 -16.54 -3.45 21.76
CA ILE A 237 -16.72 -2.00 21.58
C ILE A 237 -15.46 -1.23 22.01
N ASP A 238 -14.78 -1.73 23.04
CA ASP A 238 -13.55 -1.19 23.62
C ASP A 238 -12.27 -1.78 22.98
N TYR A 239 -12.41 -2.49 21.86
CA TYR A 239 -11.27 -3.01 21.10
C TYR A 239 -10.34 -1.87 20.66
N GLU A 240 -9.06 -1.97 20.99
CA GLU A 240 -8.03 -1.06 20.50
C GLU A 240 -7.01 -1.86 19.67
N PRO A 241 -6.75 -1.48 18.40
CA PRO A 241 -5.83 -2.21 17.55
C PRO A 241 -4.41 -2.27 18.12
N SER A 242 -3.83 -3.47 18.17
CA SER A 242 -2.40 -3.64 18.42
C SER A 242 -1.56 -3.24 17.19
N ASP A 243 -0.25 -3.07 17.37
CA ASP A 243 0.67 -2.82 16.26
C ASP A 243 0.58 -3.90 15.17
N MET A 244 0.40 -5.17 15.56
CA MET A 244 0.20 -6.26 14.62
C MET A 244 -1.14 -6.15 13.88
N ASP A 245 -2.21 -5.71 14.56
CA ASP A 245 -3.50 -5.46 13.91
C ASP A 245 -3.40 -4.36 12.86
N ILE A 246 -2.70 -3.29 13.22
CA ILE A 246 -2.41 -2.18 12.32
C ILE A 246 -1.68 -2.69 11.09
N LEU A 247 -0.65 -3.52 11.24
CA LEU A 247 0.14 -4.07 10.13
C LEU A 247 -0.69 -4.97 9.20
N TYR A 248 -1.42 -5.94 9.77
CA TYR A 248 -2.25 -6.89 9.01
C TYR A 248 -3.47 -6.23 8.32
N ALA A 249 -3.91 -5.06 8.78
CA ALA A 249 -5.09 -4.39 8.23
C ALA A 249 -4.89 -3.92 6.78
N GLU A 250 -5.29 -4.72 5.80
CA GLU A 250 -5.32 -4.27 4.40
C GLU A 250 -6.47 -3.27 4.17
N GLY A 251 -6.30 -2.33 3.23
CA GLY A 251 -7.40 -1.43 2.81
C GLY A 251 -7.55 -0.12 3.58
N MET A 252 -6.56 0.32 4.37
CA MET A 252 -6.57 1.56 5.16
C MET A 252 -6.55 2.87 4.35
N SER A 253 -7.36 3.01 3.30
CA SER A 253 -7.36 4.23 2.51
C SER A 253 -8.77 4.64 2.19
N LEU A 254 -9.22 5.66 2.94
CA LEU A 254 -10.19 6.61 2.42
C LEU A 254 -9.75 6.98 1.00
N PRO A 255 -10.66 6.95 0.01
CA PRO A 255 -10.34 7.10 -1.40
C PRO A 255 -9.43 8.30 -1.71
N ASN A 256 -9.41 9.34 -0.86
CA ASN A 256 -8.79 10.64 -1.12
C ASN A 256 -7.65 11.03 -0.14
N SER A 257 -7.12 10.12 0.70
CA SER A 257 -6.10 10.49 1.70
C SER A 257 -4.67 10.31 1.17
N LEU A 258 -3.90 11.40 1.14
CA LEU A 258 -2.44 11.39 1.05
C LEU A 258 -1.88 11.21 2.47
N THR A 259 -1.06 10.18 2.68
CA THR A 259 -0.43 9.93 3.99
C THR A 259 1.07 10.18 3.89
N SER A 260 1.63 10.91 4.85
CA SER A 260 3.07 11.13 4.93
C SER A 260 3.57 10.97 6.37
N MET A 261 4.86 10.68 6.51
CA MET A 261 5.58 10.68 7.78
C MET A 261 6.95 11.30 7.59
N GLU A 262 7.46 11.98 8.62
CA GLU A 262 8.84 12.43 8.68
C GLU A 262 9.63 11.55 9.65
N PHE A 263 10.88 11.25 9.30
CA PHE A 263 11.76 10.43 10.13
C PHE A 263 13.24 10.76 9.89
N SER A 264 14.09 10.19 10.74
CA SER A 264 15.54 10.18 10.58
C SER A 264 16.04 8.77 10.85
N PHE A 265 17.00 8.29 10.06
CA PHE A 265 17.61 6.99 10.31
C PHE A 265 18.39 7.02 11.63
N PRO A 266 18.15 6.06 12.55
CA PRO A 266 19.01 5.87 13.72
C PRO A 266 20.44 5.59 13.26
N LYS A 267 21.43 6.14 13.97
CA LYS A 267 22.84 5.79 13.72
C LYS A 267 23.04 4.30 13.97
N SER A 268 23.52 3.59 12.96
CA SER A 268 23.96 2.22 13.16
C SER A 268 25.41 2.17 13.64
N SER A 269 25.75 1.19 14.47
CA SER A 269 27.13 0.95 14.90
C SER A 269 28.08 0.66 13.73
N ARG A 270 27.55 0.17 12.59
CA ARG A 270 28.30 0.00 11.33
C ARG A 270 28.69 1.33 10.69
N GLU A 271 27.82 2.33 10.72
CA GLU A 271 28.09 3.66 10.12
C GLU A 271 29.13 4.46 10.92
N GLU A 272 29.23 4.25 12.23
CA GLU A 272 30.26 4.91 13.07
C GLU A 272 31.69 4.46 12.72
N SER A 273 31.83 3.28 12.10
CA SER A 273 33.13 2.73 11.69
C SER A 273 33.58 3.16 10.28
N LEU A 274 32.74 3.87 9.54
CA LEU A 274 33.05 4.33 8.19
C LEU A 274 33.93 5.58 8.20
N HIS A 275 34.79 5.72 7.18
CA HIS A 275 35.61 6.91 6.96
C HIS A 275 34.70 8.15 6.83
N PRO A 276 35.11 9.35 7.31
CA PRO A 276 34.26 10.55 7.36
C PRO A 276 33.56 10.91 6.05
N ASP A 277 34.18 10.63 4.90
CA ASP A 277 33.61 10.89 3.56
C ASP A 277 32.42 9.97 3.22
N TYR A 278 32.30 8.85 3.92
CA TYR A 278 31.24 7.84 3.78
C TYR A 278 30.23 7.88 4.93
N GLN A 279 30.39 8.81 5.89
CA GLN A 279 29.42 9.00 6.96
C GLN A 279 28.23 9.80 6.43
N HIS A 280 27.03 9.31 6.69
CA HIS A 280 25.82 10.05 6.36
C HIS A 280 25.62 11.21 7.34
N ASP A 281 25.15 12.34 6.81
CA ASP A 281 24.79 13.49 7.62
C ASP A 281 23.59 13.14 8.52
N SER A 282 23.85 12.96 9.81
CA SER A 282 22.84 12.62 10.81
C SER A 282 21.80 13.72 11.03
N SER A 283 21.99 14.91 10.45
CA SER A 283 21.03 16.00 10.47
C SER A 283 19.98 15.91 9.36
N LEU A 284 20.16 15.01 8.39
CA LEU A 284 19.20 14.76 7.31
C LEU A 284 17.89 14.21 7.87
N ARG A 285 16.78 14.75 7.34
CA ARG A 285 15.44 14.23 7.60
C ARG A 285 14.87 13.69 6.31
N TYR A 286 14.00 12.72 6.44
CA TYR A 286 13.35 12.06 5.33
C TYR A 286 11.85 12.21 5.49
N GLN A 287 11.16 12.46 4.39
CA GLN A 287 9.71 12.39 4.34
C GLN A 287 9.32 11.20 3.46
N LEU A 288 8.64 10.22 4.05
CA LEU A 288 8.03 9.14 3.30
C LEU A 288 6.59 9.55 2.98
N ILE A 289 6.27 9.67 1.70
CA ILE A 289 4.95 10.02 1.20
C ILE A 289 4.37 8.79 0.51
N ARG A 290 3.21 8.33 0.95
CA ARG A 290 2.53 7.19 0.33
C ARG A 290 1.28 7.66 -0.41
N VAL A 291 1.22 7.36 -1.70
CA VAL A 291 0.08 7.71 -2.57
C VAL A 291 -0.77 6.47 -2.81
N HIS A 292 -2.07 6.61 -2.57
CA HIS A 292 -3.02 5.55 -2.87
C HIS A 292 -3.20 5.38 -4.39
N HIS A 293 -3.24 4.14 -4.88
CA HIS A 293 -3.34 3.86 -6.32
C HIS A 293 -4.58 4.48 -6.99
N LYS A 294 -5.72 4.61 -6.28
CA LYS A 294 -6.92 5.29 -6.81
C LYS A 294 -6.71 6.80 -7.01
N ASN A 295 -5.81 7.42 -6.26
CA ASN A 295 -5.53 8.86 -6.33
C ASN A 295 -4.59 9.26 -7.46
N LEU A 296 -3.95 8.29 -8.13
CA LEU A 296 -3.09 8.60 -9.27
C LEU A 296 -3.91 9.16 -10.44
N GLY A 297 -5.19 8.80 -10.53
CA GLY A 297 -6.09 9.22 -11.61
C GLY A 297 -5.69 8.61 -12.96
N ALA A 298 -6.49 8.88 -13.99
CA ALA A 298 -6.13 8.50 -15.36
C ALA A 298 -4.82 9.21 -15.75
N ASN A 299 -3.87 8.45 -16.30
CA ASN A 299 -2.53 8.91 -16.70
C ASN A 299 -1.68 9.50 -15.57
N CYS A 300 -1.95 9.17 -14.31
CA CYS A 300 -1.10 9.56 -13.19
C CYS A 300 -0.94 11.08 -12.99
N LYS A 301 -1.90 11.92 -13.43
CA LYS A 301 -1.81 13.39 -13.35
C LYS A 301 -1.53 13.94 -11.95
N PHE A 302 -1.98 13.24 -10.91
CA PHE A 302 -1.73 13.64 -9.52
C PHE A 302 -0.24 13.58 -9.15
N LEU A 303 0.60 12.92 -9.96
CA LEU A 303 2.05 12.83 -9.76
C LEU A 303 2.78 14.16 -10.01
N GLU A 304 2.19 15.11 -10.74
CA GLU A 304 2.74 16.46 -10.91
C GLU A 304 2.97 17.17 -9.57
N MET A 305 2.17 16.86 -8.55
CA MET A 305 2.32 17.43 -7.20
C MET A 305 3.56 16.93 -6.44
N PHE A 306 4.26 15.91 -6.96
CA PHE A 306 5.40 15.26 -6.29
C PHE A 306 6.72 15.49 -7.04
N GLU A 307 6.83 16.59 -7.79
CA GLU A 307 8.06 17.00 -8.49
C GLU A 307 9.28 17.10 -7.57
N ASP A 308 9.08 17.46 -6.31
CA ASP A 308 10.14 17.59 -5.30
C ASP A 308 10.58 16.25 -4.67
N THR A 309 10.09 15.11 -5.19
CA THR A 309 10.52 13.77 -4.74
C THR A 309 11.95 13.48 -5.17
N ASP A 310 12.80 12.96 -4.29
CA ASP A 310 14.18 12.57 -4.62
C ASP A 310 14.25 11.15 -5.21
N VAL A 311 13.46 10.22 -4.66
CA VAL A 311 13.40 8.82 -5.10
C VAL A 311 11.97 8.26 -5.07
N ILE A 312 11.63 7.48 -6.09
CA ILE A 312 10.37 6.75 -6.18
C ILE A 312 10.62 5.32 -5.70
N LEU A 313 9.87 4.91 -4.69
CA LEU A 313 9.78 3.55 -4.18
C LEU A 313 8.54 2.90 -4.79
N PHE A 314 8.73 2.03 -5.79
CA PHE A 314 7.61 1.37 -6.48
C PHE A 314 7.40 -0.06 -5.96
N SER A 315 6.29 -0.31 -5.28
CA SER A 315 5.96 -1.59 -4.65
C SER A 315 5.20 -2.51 -5.60
N VAL A 316 5.65 -3.76 -5.71
CA VAL A 316 5.00 -4.83 -6.48
C VAL A 316 4.96 -6.10 -5.63
N SER A 317 3.79 -6.73 -5.56
CA SER A 317 3.61 -8.01 -4.87
C SER A 317 4.08 -9.15 -5.78
N LEU A 318 4.96 -9.99 -5.25
CA LEU A 318 5.45 -11.17 -5.96
C LEU A 318 4.39 -12.24 -6.16
N THR A 319 3.27 -12.20 -5.44
CA THR A 319 2.18 -13.19 -5.60
C THR A 319 1.16 -12.80 -6.67
N ASP A 320 1.24 -11.60 -7.23
CA ASP A 320 0.22 -11.05 -8.13
C ASP A 320 0.19 -11.70 -9.53
N TYR A 321 1.16 -12.58 -9.84
CA TYR A 321 1.32 -13.18 -11.18
C TYR A 321 0.13 -14.03 -11.62
N ASP A 322 -0.70 -14.52 -10.71
CA ASP A 322 -1.90 -15.29 -11.05
C ASP A 322 -3.17 -14.78 -10.37
N GLU A 323 -3.10 -13.61 -9.75
CA GLU A 323 -4.24 -12.95 -9.13
C GLU A 323 -4.87 -11.96 -10.13
N TYR A 324 -6.17 -11.73 -9.99
CA TYR A 324 -6.93 -10.89 -10.90
C TYR A 324 -7.72 -9.83 -10.13
N ILE A 325 -7.89 -8.66 -10.75
CA ILE A 325 -8.83 -7.61 -10.33
C ILE A 325 -9.95 -7.61 -11.34
N VAL A 326 -11.19 -7.62 -10.83
CA VAL A 326 -12.39 -7.44 -11.65
C VAL A 326 -12.84 -6.00 -11.48
N ASP A 327 -12.96 -5.26 -12.59
CA ASP A 327 -13.47 -3.89 -12.56
C ASP A 327 -15.01 -3.84 -12.46
N SER A 328 -15.57 -2.63 -12.35
CA SER A 328 -17.02 -2.43 -12.28
C SER A 328 -17.77 -2.86 -13.55
N LYS A 329 -17.05 -3.13 -14.65
CA LYS A 329 -17.59 -3.63 -15.92
C LYS A 329 -17.45 -5.15 -16.05
N GLY A 330 -16.94 -5.83 -15.02
CA GLY A 330 -16.72 -7.28 -15.02
C GLY A 330 -15.47 -7.73 -15.78
N VAL A 331 -14.59 -6.80 -16.19
CA VAL A 331 -13.36 -7.14 -16.90
C VAL A 331 -12.31 -7.59 -15.90
N SER A 332 -11.86 -8.84 -16.07
CA SER A 332 -10.81 -9.44 -15.24
C SER A 332 -9.42 -9.11 -15.80
N THR A 333 -8.59 -8.46 -15.00
CA THR A 333 -7.21 -8.08 -15.35
C THR A 333 -6.24 -8.69 -14.35
N ASN A 334 -5.18 -9.33 -14.83
CA ASN A 334 -4.13 -9.88 -13.97
C ASN A 334 -3.41 -8.76 -13.19
N LYS A 335 -3.22 -8.94 -11.88
CA LYS A 335 -2.65 -7.93 -10.98
C LYS A 335 -1.20 -7.57 -11.31
N MET A 336 -0.39 -8.55 -11.74
CA MET A 336 0.98 -8.29 -12.16
C MET A 336 1.03 -7.44 -13.43
N LEU A 337 0.13 -7.69 -14.40
CA LEU A 337 0.00 -6.85 -15.59
C LEU A 337 -0.51 -5.44 -15.25
N ALA A 338 -1.46 -5.32 -14.32
CA ALA A 338 -1.89 -4.01 -13.83
C ALA A 338 -0.73 -3.24 -13.17
N SER A 339 0.11 -3.92 -12.40
CA SER A 339 1.32 -3.35 -11.80
C SER A 339 2.35 -2.93 -12.84
N LYS A 340 2.55 -3.75 -13.89
CA LYS A 340 3.39 -3.41 -15.04
C LYS A 340 2.90 -2.14 -15.74
N ASN A 341 1.62 -2.07 -16.09
CA ASN A 341 1.04 -0.91 -16.77
C ASN A 341 1.11 0.35 -15.90
N LEU A 342 0.88 0.22 -14.59
CA LEU A 342 1.04 1.34 -13.67
C LEU A 342 2.49 1.83 -13.63
N PHE A 343 3.45 0.91 -13.58
CA PHE A 343 4.86 1.24 -13.61
C PHE A 343 5.23 1.99 -14.90
N GLU A 344 4.79 1.51 -16.07
CA GLU A 344 4.98 2.16 -17.38
C GLU A 344 4.43 3.61 -17.39
N ASN A 345 3.24 3.82 -16.83
CA ASN A 345 2.66 5.16 -16.75
C ASN A 345 3.45 6.11 -15.84
N ILE A 346 4.04 5.60 -14.75
CA ILE A 346 4.83 6.39 -13.81
C ILE A 346 6.20 6.74 -14.39
N ILE A 347 6.86 5.80 -15.07
CA ILE A 347 8.19 6.03 -15.66
C ILE A 347 8.14 7.00 -16.84
N ASP A 348 7.04 7.00 -17.60
CA ASP A 348 6.83 7.91 -18.73
C ASP A 348 6.39 9.32 -18.28
N HIS A 349 6.02 9.48 -17.00
CA HIS A 349 5.51 10.75 -16.49
C HIS A 349 6.59 11.87 -16.54
N PRO A 350 6.30 13.06 -17.10
CA PRO A 350 7.28 14.14 -17.30
C PRO A 350 8.04 14.54 -16.03
N SER A 351 7.34 14.65 -14.89
CA SER A 351 7.92 15.02 -13.59
C SER A 351 8.98 14.03 -13.09
N PHE A 352 8.98 12.78 -13.59
CA PHE A 352 9.85 11.70 -13.12
C PHE A 352 10.97 11.30 -14.08
N LYS A 353 11.12 11.99 -15.21
CA LYS A 353 12.15 11.70 -16.24
C LYS A 353 13.58 11.58 -15.69
N LYS A 354 13.93 12.38 -14.68
CA LYS A 354 15.28 12.40 -14.07
C LYS A 354 15.33 11.79 -12.67
N LYS A 355 14.20 11.30 -12.14
CA LYS A 355 14.12 10.80 -10.76
C LYS A 355 14.57 9.36 -10.65
N LYS A 356 15.16 8.98 -9.52
CA LYS A 356 15.66 7.61 -9.29
C LYS A 356 14.51 6.69 -8.85
N PHE A 357 14.61 5.41 -9.20
CA PHE A 357 13.58 4.42 -8.90
C PHE A 357 14.18 3.24 -8.13
N VAL A 358 13.51 2.85 -7.05
CA VAL A 358 13.74 1.60 -6.34
C VAL A 358 12.47 0.76 -6.48
N LEU A 359 12.58 -0.38 -7.14
CA LEU A 359 11.55 -1.40 -7.18
C LEU A 359 11.59 -2.19 -5.87
N ILE A 360 10.49 -2.19 -5.14
CA ILE A 360 10.31 -2.99 -3.93
C ILE A 360 9.45 -4.19 -4.29
N LEU A 361 10.04 -5.38 -4.25
CA LEU A 361 9.35 -6.65 -4.47
C LEU A 361 8.93 -7.21 -3.11
N THR A 362 7.61 -7.35 -2.89
CA THR A 362 7.03 -7.74 -1.60
C THR A 362 6.45 -9.15 -1.61
N LYS A 363 6.10 -9.67 -0.43
CA LYS A 363 5.43 -10.96 -0.22
C LYS A 363 6.25 -12.15 -0.73
N PHE A 364 7.56 -12.12 -0.48
CA PHE A 364 8.46 -13.21 -0.85
C PHE A 364 8.15 -14.50 -0.09
N ASP A 365 7.87 -14.37 1.21
CA ASP A 365 7.35 -15.42 2.08
C ASP A 365 6.15 -16.16 1.45
N LEU A 366 5.18 -15.41 0.92
CA LEU A 366 4.02 -16.01 0.26
C LEU A 366 4.35 -16.58 -1.12
N LEU A 367 5.32 -16.01 -1.83
CA LEU A 367 5.81 -16.56 -3.10
C LEU A 367 6.46 -17.93 -2.88
N GLU A 368 7.23 -18.11 -1.80
CA GLU A 368 7.91 -19.37 -1.47
C GLU A 368 6.95 -20.55 -1.40
N GLU A 369 5.79 -20.35 -0.76
CA GLU A 369 4.76 -21.38 -0.71
C GLU A 369 4.02 -21.55 -2.05
N LYS A 370 3.69 -20.43 -2.70
CA LYS A 370 2.76 -20.42 -3.85
C LYS A 370 3.39 -21.01 -5.11
N ILE A 371 4.67 -20.76 -5.34
CA ILE A 371 5.35 -21.12 -6.59
C ILE A 371 5.53 -22.63 -6.78
N GLU A 372 5.51 -23.40 -5.69
CA GLU A 372 5.56 -24.86 -5.72
C GLU A 372 4.29 -25.48 -6.33
N HIS A 373 3.17 -24.75 -6.30
CA HIS A 373 1.86 -25.22 -6.76
C HIS A 373 1.34 -24.45 -7.98
N VAL A 374 1.72 -23.19 -8.14
CA VAL A 374 1.29 -22.34 -9.25
C VAL A 374 2.51 -21.85 -10.04
N PRO A 375 2.71 -22.32 -11.28
CA PRO A 375 3.82 -21.86 -12.10
C PRO A 375 3.71 -20.38 -12.47
N LEU A 376 4.84 -19.67 -12.44
CA LEU A 376 4.97 -18.27 -12.90
C LEU A 376 4.44 -18.04 -14.32
N LYS A 377 4.52 -19.05 -15.19
CA LYS A 377 4.04 -19.02 -16.58
C LYS A 377 2.55 -18.74 -16.72
N LYS A 378 1.77 -18.82 -15.63
CA LYS A 378 0.35 -18.43 -15.61
C LYS A 378 0.17 -16.93 -15.90
N CYS A 379 1.18 -16.10 -15.63
CA CYS A 379 1.24 -14.73 -16.13
C CYS A 379 1.80 -14.72 -17.56
N GLU A 380 1.07 -14.12 -18.50
CA GLU A 380 1.49 -14.03 -19.91
C GLU A 380 2.88 -13.37 -20.07
N TRP A 381 3.19 -12.38 -19.23
CA TRP A 381 4.45 -11.64 -19.26
C TRP A 381 5.67 -12.49 -18.83
N PHE A 382 5.40 -13.62 -18.15
CA PHE A 382 6.38 -14.55 -17.62
C PHE A 382 6.35 -15.92 -18.30
N SER A 383 5.72 -16.03 -19.48
CA SER A 383 5.60 -17.28 -20.25
C SER A 383 6.94 -17.95 -20.58
N ASP A 384 8.02 -17.17 -20.72
CA ASP A 384 9.40 -17.61 -20.98
C ASP A 384 10.20 -17.98 -19.71
N PHE A 385 9.58 -17.99 -18.52
CA PHE A 385 10.27 -18.37 -17.28
C PHE A 385 10.69 -19.85 -17.30
N ASN A 386 12.00 -20.12 -17.26
CA ASN A 386 12.53 -21.48 -17.24
C ASN A 386 13.69 -21.60 -16.24
N PRO A 387 13.41 -21.92 -14.96
CA PRO A 387 14.43 -22.01 -13.93
C PRO A 387 15.29 -23.26 -14.14
N VAL A 388 16.60 -23.13 -13.97
CA VAL A 388 17.52 -24.27 -14.00
C VAL A 388 17.33 -25.09 -12.73
N THR A 389 16.57 -26.18 -12.81
CA THR A 389 16.31 -27.08 -11.67
C THR A 389 17.37 -28.17 -11.61
N SER A 390 18.34 -28.03 -10.70
CA SER A 390 19.25 -29.14 -10.38
C SER A 390 18.45 -30.27 -9.72
N HIS A 391 18.28 -31.39 -10.42
CA HIS A 391 17.50 -32.54 -9.97
C HIS A 391 18.13 -33.35 -8.81
N ASN A 392 19.26 -32.90 -8.24
CA ASN A 392 20.01 -33.66 -7.23
C ASN A 392 19.58 -33.46 -5.77
N ASN A 393 18.67 -32.51 -5.45
CA ASN A 393 18.33 -32.22 -4.05
C ASN A 393 17.24 -33.11 -3.43
N LYS A 394 16.55 -33.98 -4.19
CA LYS A 394 15.53 -34.88 -3.61
C LYS A 394 16.09 -36.18 -3.00
N ARG A 395 17.42 -36.37 -2.94
CA ARG A 395 18.03 -37.62 -2.44
C ARG A 395 19.12 -37.50 -1.37
N SER A 396 19.52 -36.31 -0.91
CA SER A 396 20.58 -36.22 0.11
C SER A 396 20.05 -35.77 1.47
N GLY A 397 19.59 -36.74 2.26
CA GLY A 397 19.58 -36.61 3.72
C GLY A 397 21.00 -36.75 4.25
N ASN A 398 21.83 -35.72 4.05
CA ASN A 398 23.00 -35.39 4.87
C ASN A 398 23.72 -34.18 4.30
N GLY A 399 24.14 -33.31 5.21
CA GLY A 399 24.56 -31.94 4.92
C GLY A 399 25.74 -31.81 3.96
N ASN A 400 25.55 -30.96 2.94
CA ASN A 400 26.48 -29.89 2.58
C ASN A 400 25.83 -28.96 1.56
N ASN A 401 25.97 -27.65 1.80
CA ASN A 401 25.35 -26.52 1.12
C ASN A 401 25.81 -26.39 -0.35
N GLY A 402 25.09 -27.02 -1.27
CA GLY A 402 25.12 -26.68 -2.70
C GLY A 402 24.24 -25.46 -2.98
N THR A 403 24.87 -24.38 -3.42
CA THR A 403 24.33 -23.03 -3.74
C THR A 403 23.39 -22.98 -4.95
N THR A 404 22.37 -23.84 -5.01
CA THR A 404 21.32 -23.70 -6.02
C THR A 404 20.21 -22.82 -5.45
N PRO A 405 19.87 -21.68 -6.09
CA PRO A 405 18.81 -20.81 -5.59
C PRO A 405 17.49 -21.55 -5.54
N SER A 406 16.66 -21.28 -4.53
CA SER A 406 15.31 -21.84 -4.47
C SER A 406 14.50 -21.42 -5.71
N LEU A 407 13.41 -22.14 -6.00
CA LEU A 407 12.52 -21.79 -7.11
C LEU A 407 11.97 -20.36 -6.94
N ALA A 408 11.63 -19.98 -5.70
CA ALA A 408 11.20 -18.64 -5.34
C ALA A 408 12.30 -17.58 -5.52
N GLN A 409 13.55 -17.87 -5.16
CA GLN A 409 14.68 -16.97 -5.43
C GLN A 409 14.90 -16.77 -6.93
N SER A 410 14.83 -17.85 -7.71
CA SER A 410 14.93 -17.80 -9.18
C SER A 410 13.81 -16.96 -9.79
N ALA A 411 12.59 -17.10 -9.26
CA ALA A 411 11.42 -16.32 -9.62
C ALA A 411 11.55 -14.83 -9.30
N PHE A 412 11.99 -14.51 -8.08
CA PHE A 412 12.28 -13.15 -7.65
C PHE A 412 13.30 -12.48 -8.59
N GLN A 413 14.43 -13.15 -8.85
CA GLN A 413 15.47 -12.63 -9.75
C GLN A 413 14.93 -12.41 -11.16
N TYR A 414 14.13 -13.35 -11.66
CA TYR A 414 13.52 -13.25 -12.98
C TYR A 414 12.55 -12.07 -13.09
N ILE A 415 11.65 -11.90 -12.12
CA ILE A 415 10.71 -10.76 -12.07
C ILE A 415 11.50 -9.45 -11.99
N ALA A 416 12.51 -9.37 -11.13
CA ALA A 416 13.39 -8.21 -11.04
C ALA A 416 14.04 -7.86 -12.38
N ILE A 417 14.54 -8.86 -13.13
CA ILE A 417 15.13 -8.67 -14.46
C ILE A 417 14.09 -8.18 -15.47
N LYS A 418 12.84 -8.68 -15.43
CA LYS A 418 11.76 -8.21 -16.32
C LYS A 418 11.46 -6.74 -16.11
N PHE A 419 11.33 -6.29 -14.86
CA PHE A 419 11.14 -4.87 -14.54
C PHE A 419 12.38 -4.03 -14.88
N LYS A 420 13.60 -4.53 -14.63
CA LYS A 420 14.83 -3.84 -15.04
C LYS A 420 14.91 -3.61 -16.54
N ARG A 421 14.62 -4.64 -17.34
CA ARG A 421 14.60 -4.55 -18.81
C ARG A 421 13.54 -3.55 -19.29
N LEU A 422 12.35 -3.59 -18.68
CA LEU A 422 11.27 -2.65 -18.98
C LEU A 422 11.68 -1.20 -18.65
N PHE A 423 12.24 -0.97 -17.47
CA PHE A 423 12.70 0.37 -17.07
C PHE A 423 13.82 0.89 -17.99
N HIS A 424 14.79 0.04 -18.32
CA HIS A 424 15.90 0.39 -19.21
C HIS A 424 15.39 0.71 -20.62
N SER A 425 14.40 -0.02 -21.15
CA SER A 425 13.89 0.26 -22.50
C SER A 425 13.15 1.60 -22.61
N PHE A 426 12.62 2.13 -21.51
CA PHE A 426 11.95 3.43 -21.47
C PHE A 426 12.89 4.59 -21.12
N THR A 427 13.94 4.33 -20.33
CA THR A 427 14.70 5.41 -19.68
C THR A 427 16.20 5.35 -19.90
N GLU A 428 16.77 4.23 -20.36
CA GLU A 428 18.22 3.97 -20.45
C GLU A 428 18.96 4.10 -19.10
N ARG A 429 18.24 4.04 -17.97
CA ARG A 429 18.78 4.19 -16.62
C ARG A 429 18.72 2.88 -15.84
N ILE A 430 19.38 2.87 -14.69
CA ILE A 430 19.41 1.74 -13.76
C ILE A 430 18.16 1.77 -12.88
N LEU A 431 17.45 0.64 -12.82
CA LEU A 431 16.44 0.37 -11.81
C LEU A 431 17.08 -0.39 -10.65
N PHE A 432 17.03 0.21 -9.46
CA PHE A 432 17.44 -0.45 -8.22
C PHE A 432 16.32 -1.37 -7.73
N VAL A 433 16.66 -2.47 -7.06
CA VAL A 433 15.67 -3.47 -6.62
C VAL A 433 15.97 -3.87 -5.19
N SER A 434 14.93 -3.90 -4.35
CA SER A 434 14.96 -4.40 -2.98
C SER A 434 13.87 -5.44 -2.76
N LEU A 435 14.15 -6.43 -1.91
CA LEU A 435 13.19 -7.46 -1.48
C LEU A 435 12.71 -7.09 -0.07
N VAL A 436 11.39 -7.09 0.15
CA VAL A 436 10.81 -6.65 1.43
C VAL A 436 9.69 -7.58 1.89
N THR A 437 9.80 -8.04 3.13
CA THR A 437 8.69 -8.68 3.85
C THR A 437 8.07 -7.61 4.75
N GLY A 438 6.95 -7.03 4.36
CA GLY A 438 6.41 -5.82 5.02
C GLY A 438 6.08 -5.98 6.51
N LEU A 439 5.92 -7.21 7.00
CA LEU A 439 5.70 -7.54 8.41
C LEU A 439 7.01 -7.64 9.22
N GLU A 440 8.15 -7.70 8.55
CA GLU A 440 9.47 -7.81 9.18
C GLU A 440 10.12 -6.41 9.21
N PRO A 441 10.34 -5.83 10.41
CA PRO A 441 10.86 -4.46 10.56
C PRO A 441 12.22 -4.26 9.86
N ASP A 442 13.11 -5.25 9.97
CA ASP A 442 14.47 -5.16 9.46
C ASP A 442 14.50 -5.01 7.93
N THR A 443 13.65 -5.77 7.22
CA THR A 443 13.61 -5.69 5.75
C THR A 443 13.07 -4.35 5.24
N VAL A 444 12.15 -3.73 6.00
CA VAL A 444 11.63 -2.39 5.70
C VAL A 444 12.69 -1.31 5.98
N ASP A 445 13.40 -1.41 7.11
CA ASP A 445 14.52 -0.52 7.44
C ASP A 445 15.61 -0.59 6.35
N GLU A 446 16.03 -1.80 5.97
CA GLU A 446 17.04 -2.01 4.93
C GLU A 446 16.61 -1.41 3.58
N ALA A 447 15.35 -1.58 3.16
CA ALA A 447 14.87 -1.02 1.91
C ALA A 447 14.81 0.52 1.92
N LEU A 448 14.45 1.14 3.04
CA LEU A 448 14.43 2.59 3.18
C LEU A 448 15.85 3.16 3.24
N ARG A 449 16.78 2.50 3.93
CA ARG A 449 18.21 2.86 3.90
C ARG A 449 18.79 2.69 2.51
N TYR A 450 18.43 1.63 1.80
CA TYR A 450 18.83 1.47 0.40
C TYR A 450 18.29 2.59 -0.48
N GLY A 451 17.05 3.04 -0.25
CA GLY A 451 16.50 4.25 -0.87
C GLY A 451 17.35 5.49 -0.61
N ARG A 452 17.82 5.69 0.64
CA ARG A 452 18.77 6.76 0.99
C ARG A 452 20.08 6.65 0.20
N GLU A 453 20.68 5.46 0.11
CA GLU A 453 21.91 5.26 -0.66
C GLU A 453 21.71 5.58 -2.15
N VAL A 454 20.56 5.20 -2.70
CA VAL A 454 20.20 5.49 -4.09
C VAL A 454 20.08 7.00 -4.32
N ILE A 455 19.50 7.77 -3.39
CA ILE A 455 19.46 9.24 -3.49
C ILE A 455 20.88 9.79 -3.64
N GLU A 456 21.85 9.29 -2.87
CA GLU A 456 23.24 9.76 -2.88
C GLU A 456 24.13 9.14 -3.98
N TRP A 457 23.62 8.18 -4.76
CA TRP A 457 24.39 7.38 -5.73
C TRP A 457 25.32 8.17 -6.68
N GLU A 458 24.95 9.40 -7.06
CA GLU A 458 25.77 10.22 -7.97
C GLU A 458 27.10 10.69 -7.35
N LYS A 459 27.21 10.69 -6.02
CA LYS A 459 28.49 10.92 -5.33
C LYS A 459 29.48 9.77 -5.57
N TRP A 460 28.98 8.61 -5.93
CA TRP A 460 29.71 7.35 -5.95
C TRP A 460 29.84 6.74 -7.35
N ASP A 461 29.21 7.34 -8.36
CA ASP A 461 29.28 6.87 -9.75
C ASP A 461 30.66 7.17 -10.35
N PRO A 462 31.50 6.16 -10.64
CA PRO A 462 32.83 6.36 -11.20
C PRO A 462 32.81 7.07 -12.56
N SER A 463 31.71 6.96 -13.30
CA SER A 463 31.55 7.58 -14.61
C SER A 463 31.37 9.11 -14.53
N ILE A 464 30.76 9.60 -13.46
CA ILE A 464 30.52 11.04 -13.20
C ILE A 464 31.72 11.67 -12.45
N VAL A 465 32.37 10.90 -11.58
CA VAL A 465 33.57 11.35 -10.85
C VAL A 465 34.72 11.71 -11.81
N ASN A 466 34.86 10.97 -12.93
CA ASN A 466 35.86 11.29 -13.94
C ASN A 466 35.56 12.59 -14.71
N GLU A 467 34.29 12.92 -15.00
CA GLU A 467 33.95 14.19 -15.67
C GLU A 467 34.29 15.41 -14.80
N LYS A 468 34.13 15.32 -13.47
CA LYS A 468 34.53 16.43 -12.57
C LYS A 468 36.04 16.59 -12.42
N SER A 469 36.81 15.51 -12.58
CA SER A 469 38.28 15.60 -12.57
C SER A 469 38.87 16.24 -13.82
N GLU A 470 38.18 16.20 -14.96
CA GLU A 470 38.65 16.86 -16.19
C GLU A 470 38.44 18.39 -16.17
N ILE A 471 37.39 18.87 -15.48
CA ILE A 471 37.04 20.31 -15.41
C ILE A 471 37.94 21.09 -14.42
N THR A 472 38.83 20.43 -13.68
CA THR A 472 39.81 21.07 -12.78
C THR A 472 41.25 21.07 -13.29
N SER A 473 41.49 20.69 -14.55
CA SER A 473 42.79 20.90 -15.20
C SER A 473 42.90 22.31 -15.82
N THR A 474 42.93 23.31 -14.97
CA THR A 474 43.37 24.66 -15.33
C THR A 474 44.78 24.63 -15.93
N SER A 475 44.89 25.26 -17.11
CA SER A 475 46.08 25.65 -17.83
C SER A 475 47.30 25.94 -16.93
N ALA A 476 48.35 25.14 -17.07
CA ALA A 476 49.69 25.56 -16.75
C ALA A 476 50.23 26.35 -17.94
N GLU A 477 50.39 27.66 -17.75
CA GLU A 477 51.09 28.56 -18.66
C GLU A 477 52.53 28.06 -18.88
N GLU A 478 52.88 27.78 -20.12
CA GLU A 478 54.29 27.72 -20.54
C GLU A 478 54.83 29.15 -20.64
N ALA A 479 55.53 29.57 -19.59
CA ALA A 479 56.47 30.67 -19.64
C ALA A 479 57.89 30.12 -19.42
N SER A 480 58.66 29.95 -20.49
CA SER A 480 60.13 30.00 -20.43
C SER A 480 60.77 30.31 -21.78
N SER A 481 61.19 31.57 -21.92
CA SER A 481 62.47 32.01 -22.51
C SER A 481 63.24 31.07 -23.45
N SER A 482 63.37 31.46 -24.72
CA SER A 482 64.63 31.84 -25.40
C SER A 482 64.35 32.28 -26.83
#